data_AF-A0A2V9T7I6-F1
#
_entry.id   AF-A0A2V9T7I6-F1
#
_cell.length_a   1.000
_cell.length_b   1.000
_cell.length_c   1.000
_cell.angle_alpha   90.00
_cell.angle_beta   90.00
_cell.angle_gamma   90.00
#
_symmetry.space_group_name_H-M   'P 1'
#
loop_
_entity.id
_entity.type
_entity.pdbx_description
1 polymer ?
#
loop_
_entity_poly.entity_id
_entity_poly.type
_entity_poly.pdbx_seq_one_letter_code
_entity_poly.pdbx_strand_id
1 'polypeptide(L)'
;MRLDREGDASEKRADYGHGYFNCAFRTSRAPRRKKRPAQAELGRGTPGSQGASAGSDCLIHDLWEPQKHYTTIFCVAPQLWSCQQVLVRIHSQSDFYNPLSSFDFLIRQSIIRSFLTLLISAAAILSPAVTLAQQASFRVLAFYTAKGELDHIAFAEQALPFFAELAKKNNFYFESTTQWESLNAEKLKHFQLIMWINDFPTKAEQRAAFQDYMTQGGAWLGFHVSAYNDESTRWPWFVDFIGGGVFYGNNWPPLPAKLIVDDRAHPVTHHLPDTFTSPANEWYIWKPSPRLNTHVKVLLTLNPQNYPIGLKDTIIGGDLPVVWTNTRYRMIYMNMGHGDKIFTSREQNKLFENAVLWLGARK
;
A
#
# COMPACT_ATOMS: atom_id res chain seq x y z
N MET A 1 -52.10 -19.01 61.65
CA MET A 1 -52.43 -17.58 61.90
C MET A 1 -51.44 -16.76 61.07
N ARG A 2 -51.90 -15.74 60.34
CA ARG A 2 -51.03 -14.82 59.57
C ARG A 2 -50.10 -14.05 60.50
N LEU A 3 -48.92 -13.68 60.01
CA LEU A 3 -48.65 -12.26 59.67
C LEU A 3 -47.39 -12.13 58.80
N ASP A 4 -47.43 -11.11 57.96
CA ASP A 4 -46.51 -10.88 56.84
C ASP A 4 -45.34 -9.96 57.24
N ARG A 5 -44.27 -9.95 56.45
CA ARG A 5 -43.49 -8.73 56.18
C ARG A 5 -42.67 -8.82 54.90
N GLU A 6 -42.88 -7.83 54.05
CA GLU A 6 -42.19 -7.62 52.78
C GLU A 6 -40.77 -7.07 52.99
N GLY A 7 -39.93 -7.16 51.96
CA GLY A 7 -38.57 -6.64 51.93
C GLY A 7 -38.05 -6.56 50.50
N ASP A 8 -38.55 -5.57 49.74
CA ASP A 8 -38.06 -5.25 48.39
C ASP A 8 -36.59 -4.79 48.41
N ALA A 9 -35.83 -5.16 47.38
CA ALA A 9 -34.45 -4.74 47.15
C ALA A 9 -34.27 -4.43 45.66
N SER A 10 -34.80 -3.27 45.28
CA SER A 10 -34.92 -2.82 43.89
C SER A 10 -33.57 -2.47 43.23
N GLU A 11 -33.48 -2.85 41.97
CA GLU A 11 -32.36 -2.68 41.06
C GLU A 11 -32.09 -1.20 40.74
N LYS A 12 -30.93 -0.66 41.14
CA LYS A 12 -30.54 0.73 40.80
C LYS A 12 -30.04 0.82 39.35
N ARG A 13 -30.96 1.07 38.42
CA ARG A 13 -30.62 1.65 37.11
C ARG A 13 -29.95 3.01 37.29
N ALA A 14 -28.79 3.21 36.66
CA ALA A 14 -28.22 4.54 36.44
C ALA A 14 -28.77 5.08 35.11
N ASP A 15 -29.55 6.16 35.20
CA ASP A 15 -30.16 6.82 34.05
C ASP A 15 -29.16 7.78 33.40
N TYR A 16 -28.74 7.49 32.16
CA TYR A 16 -27.83 8.36 31.39
C TYR A 16 -28.65 9.19 30.39
N GLY A 17 -29.04 10.38 30.83
CA GLY A 17 -29.82 11.32 30.03
C GLY A 17 -29.07 11.80 28.78
N HIS A 18 -29.78 11.83 27.65
CA HIS A 18 -29.27 12.35 26.37
C HIS A 18 -29.03 13.87 26.42
N GLY A 19 -27.80 14.30 26.11
CA GLY A 19 -27.43 15.71 25.97
C GLY A 19 -26.86 16.01 24.58
N TYR A 20 -27.62 16.74 23.76
CA TYR A 20 -27.13 17.28 22.48
C TYR A 20 -26.17 18.45 22.72
N PHE A 21 -24.89 18.30 22.38
CA PHE A 21 -23.90 19.38 22.49
C PHE A 21 -23.75 20.19 21.21
N ASN A 22 -24.38 21.38 21.19
CA ASN A 22 -24.05 22.45 20.24
C ASN A 22 -22.92 23.32 20.82
N CYS A 23 -21.74 23.33 20.21
CA CYS A 23 -20.64 24.21 20.61
C CYS A 23 -20.55 25.45 19.71
N ALA A 24 -20.96 26.61 20.24
CA ALA A 24 -20.71 27.91 19.63
C ALA A 24 -19.38 28.51 20.12
N PHE A 25 -18.49 28.88 19.20
CA PHE A 25 -17.18 29.46 19.53
C PHE A 25 -17.26 30.92 19.98
N ARG A 26 -16.54 31.25 21.06
CA ARG A 26 -16.24 32.64 21.47
C ARG A 26 -14.73 32.86 21.40
N THR A 27 -14.27 33.69 20.48
CA THR A 27 -12.83 33.91 20.24
C THR A 27 -12.25 34.99 21.15
N SER A 28 -11.06 34.76 21.69
CA SER A 28 -10.23 35.79 22.33
C SER A 28 -8.80 35.70 21.80
N ARG A 29 -8.18 36.86 21.54
CA ARG A 29 -6.85 36.96 20.90
C ARG A 29 -5.74 37.00 21.93
N ALA A 30 -4.66 36.24 21.71
CA ALA A 30 -3.41 36.38 22.45
C ALA A 30 -2.46 37.41 21.79
N PRO A 31 -1.64 38.17 22.56
CA PRO A 31 -0.72 39.17 22.02
C PRO A 31 0.68 38.62 21.63
N ARG A 32 1.37 39.37 20.77
CA ARG A 32 2.65 39.01 20.11
C ARG A 32 3.86 38.93 21.07
N ARG A 33 4.76 37.96 20.85
CA ARG A 33 6.14 37.95 21.40
C ARG A 33 7.06 38.92 20.65
N LYS A 34 7.99 39.57 21.36
CA LYS A 34 9.08 40.39 20.81
C LYS A 34 10.32 39.55 20.47
N LYS A 35 11.06 39.92 19.42
CA LYS A 35 12.42 39.43 19.09
C LYS A 35 13.49 40.36 19.66
N ARG A 36 14.67 39.84 20.06
CA ARG A 36 16.03 40.41 19.90
C ARG A 36 17.12 39.40 20.34
N PRO A 37 18.44 39.59 20.03
CA PRO A 37 19.10 38.69 19.09
C PRO A 37 20.39 38.00 19.61
N ALA A 38 21.14 37.42 18.67
CA ALA A 38 22.32 36.59 18.86
C ALA A 38 23.56 37.28 19.47
N GLN A 39 24.45 36.43 20.01
CA GLN A 39 25.90 36.61 19.92
C GLN A 39 26.56 35.30 19.47
N ALA A 40 27.73 35.42 18.86
CA ALA A 40 28.58 34.33 18.42
C ALA A 40 29.95 34.50 19.08
N GLU A 41 30.69 33.41 19.27
CA GLU A 41 32.12 33.49 19.59
C GLU A 41 32.91 32.36 18.93
N LEU A 42 34.16 32.66 18.58
CA LEU A 42 35.09 31.79 17.86
C LEU A 42 36.13 31.19 18.82
N GLY A 43 36.55 29.95 18.56
CA GLY A 43 37.76 29.36 19.15
C GLY A 43 38.44 28.44 18.14
N ARG A 44 39.68 28.78 17.72
CA ARG A 44 40.52 27.96 16.82
C ARG A 44 41.52 27.14 17.63
N GLY A 45 41.91 25.96 17.12
CA GLY A 45 43.05 25.19 17.64
C GLY A 45 43.35 23.97 16.77
N THR A 46 44.51 23.95 16.11
CA THR A 46 44.95 22.95 15.10
C THR A 46 46.11 22.07 15.67
N PRO A 47 46.92 21.32 14.87
CA PRO A 47 46.58 20.00 14.30
C PRO A 47 47.70 18.93 14.48
N GLY A 48 47.46 17.70 13.97
CA GLY A 48 48.50 16.73 13.56
C GLY A 48 48.37 15.31 14.16
N SER A 49 49.04 14.26 13.66
CA SER A 49 49.64 13.99 12.33
C SER A 49 50.24 12.56 12.27
N GLN A 50 50.40 12.00 11.05
CA GLN A 50 51.30 10.87 10.63
C GLN A 50 50.86 9.39 10.78
N GLY A 51 51.43 8.55 9.87
CA GLY A 51 51.32 7.08 9.78
C GLY A 51 50.35 6.59 8.68
N ALA A 52 50.69 6.26 7.42
CA ALA A 52 51.90 5.88 6.67
C ALA A 52 52.09 4.36 6.42
N SER A 53 52.28 3.97 5.15
CA SER A 53 52.62 2.63 4.59
C SER A 53 51.57 1.51 4.76
N ALA A 54 51.59 0.40 4.00
CA ALA A 54 51.95 0.11 2.60
C ALA A 54 51.48 -1.35 2.32
N GLY A 55 51.15 -1.71 1.08
CA GLY A 55 50.78 -3.10 0.74
C GLY A 55 50.22 -3.25 -0.66
N SER A 56 51.01 -3.82 -1.56
CA SER A 56 50.61 -4.24 -2.90
C SER A 56 50.03 -5.66 -2.87
N ASP A 57 49.21 -6.01 -3.87
CA ASP A 57 49.62 -6.99 -4.89
C ASP A 57 48.49 -7.28 -5.88
N CYS A 58 48.82 -7.24 -7.17
CA CYS A 58 48.00 -7.80 -8.24
C CYS A 58 48.48 -9.22 -8.52
N LEU A 59 47.56 -10.19 -8.67
CA LEU A 59 47.84 -11.43 -9.40
C LEU A 59 46.72 -11.70 -10.41
N ILE A 60 47.03 -11.37 -11.66
CA ILE A 60 46.39 -11.92 -12.86
C ILE A 60 47.10 -13.25 -13.15
N HIS A 61 46.34 -14.31 -13.43
CA HIS A 61 46.87 -15.53 -14.01
C HIS A 61 46.21 -15.80 -15.37
N ASP A 62 46.86 -15.33 -16.43
CA ASP A 62 46.67 -15.83 -17.80
C ASP A 62 47.69 -16.94 -18.08
N LEU A 63 47.24 -18.08 -18.60
CA LEU A 63 48.10 -19.12 -19.18
C LEU A 63 47.47 -19.69 -20.46
N TRP A 64 47.78 -19.02 -21.57
CA TRP A 64 48.20 -19.56 -22.87
C TRP A 64 47.93 -21.06 -23.20
N GLU A 65 46.81 -21.31 -23.91
CA GLU A 65 46.72 -21.88 -25.28
C GLU A 65 47.33 -23.29 -25.61
N PRO A 66 47.19 -23.85 -26.84
CA PRO A 66 46.15 -24.83 -27.19
C PRO A 66 46.67 -26.23 -27.62
N GLN A 67 45.77 -27.22 -27.81
CA GLN A 67 45.93 -28.32 -28.78
C GLN A 67 44.55 -28.87 -29.22
N LYS A 68 44.45 -29.35 -30.46
CA LYS A 68 43.22 -29.94 -31.05
C LYS A 68 43.31 -31.47 -31.07
N HIS A 69 42.24 -32.17 -30.68
CA HIS A 69 42.03 -33.56 -31.13
C HIS A 69 40.58 -33.80 -31.56
N TYR A 70 40.43 -34.49 -32.69
CA TYR A 70 39.16 -34.96 -33.24
C TYR A 70 38.97 -36.43 -32.88
N THR A 71 37.73 -36.84 -32.57
CA THR A 71 37.37 -38.25 -32.41
C THR A 71 36.03 -38.58 -33.10
N THR A 72 36.09 -39.47 -34.08
CA THR A 72 34.97 -40.35 -34.52
C THR A 72 35.19 -41.74 -33.89
N ILE A 73 34.28 -42.72 -33.87
CA ILE A 73 33.08 -43.05 -34.67
C ILE A 73 32.00 -43.60 -33.68
N PHE A 74 30.79 -44.13 -33.98
CA PHE A 74 30.17 -44.75 -35.17
C PHE A 74 28.62 -44.50 -35.15
N CYS A 75 27.89 -45.01 -36.14
CA CYS A 75 26.43 -45.23 -36.09
C CYS A 75 26.11 -46.74 -36.15
N VAL A 76 24.95 -47.14 -35.60
CA VAL A 76 24.28 -48.41 -35.94
C VAL A 76 22.77 -48.16 -36.06
N ALA A 77 22.19 -48.46 -37.22
CA ALA A 77 20.75 -48.51 -37.53
C ALA A 77 20.32 -50.01 -37.62
N PRO A 78 19.13 -50.47 -38.09
CA PRO A 78 18.04 -49.86 -38.90
C PRO A 78 16.74 -49.73 -38.07
N GLN A 79 15.50 -49.49 -38.55
CA GLN A 79 14.82 -49.47 -39.87
C GLN A 79 14.06 -48.12 -40.04
N LEU A 80 13.14 -47.81 -40.98
CA LEU A 80 12.28 -48.50 -41.97
C LEU A 80 12.26 -47.71 -43.30
N TRP A 81 11.75 -48.33 -44.37
CA TRP A 81 11.85 -47.83 -45.75
C TRP A 81 10.80 -46.78 -46.15
N SER A 82 11.22 -45.83 -47.00
CA SER A 82 10.46 -45.52 -48.22
C SER A 82 11.43 -45.29 -49.39
N CYS A 83 11.07 -45.75 -50.58
CA CYS A 83 11.91 -45.68 -51.77
C CYS A 83 11.15 -44.95 -52.87
N GLN A 84 11.65 -43.79 -53.30
CA GLN A 84 11.08 -43.03 -54.41
C GLN A 84 12.15 -42.81 -55.47
N GLN A 85 11.95 -43.45 -56.63
CA GLN A 85 12.83 -43.27 -57.79
C GLN A 85 12.56 -41.90 -58.41
N VAL A 86 13.60 -41.08 -58.56
CA VAL A 86 13.56 -39.85 -59.36
C VAL A 86 14.28 -40.12 -60.68
N LEU A 87 13.53 -40.21 -61.77
CA LEU A 87 14.11 -40.23 -63.12
C LEU A 87 14.72 -38.87 -63.45
N VAL A 88 16.04 -38.80 -63.61
CA VAL A 88 16.73 -37.65 -64.20
C VAL A 88 16.73 -37.80 -65.72
N ARG A 89 15.88 -37.03 -66.40
CA ARG A 89 15.83 -36.98 -67.87
C ARG A 89 16.73 -35.84 -68.36
N ILE A 90 17.92 -36.18 -68.85
CA ILE A 90 18.81 -35.19 -69.48
C ILE A 90 18.25 -34.86 -70.87
N HIS A 91 18.06 -33.56 -71.15
CA HIS A 91 17.82 -33.05 -72.50
C HIS A 91 19.00 -32.17 -72.91
N SER A 92 19.64 -32.51 -74.02
CA SER A 92 20.60 -31.63 -74.68
C SER A 92 19.87 -30.73 -75.68
N GLN A 93 19.78 -29.44 -75.38
CA GLN A 93 19.52 -28.42 -76.39
C GLN A 93 20.57 -27.32 -76.28
N SER A 94 21.24 -27.06 -77.40
CA SER A 94 22.25 -26.04 -77.57
C SER A 94 21.60 -24.80 -78.17
N ASP A 95 21.08 -23.91 -77.32
CA ASP A 95 20.49 -22.65 -77.77
C ASP A 95 21.48 -21.48 -77.67
N PHE A 96 21.54 -20.70 -78.74
CA PHE A 96 22.43 -19.54 -78.87
C PHE A 96 22.00 -18.41 -77.92
N TYR A 97 22.92 -18.00 -77.03
CA TYR A 97 22.72 -16.85 -76.15
C TYR A 97 22.77 -15.53 -76.93
N ASN A 98 21.71 -14.72 -76.82
CA ASN A 98 21.63 -13.39 -77.42
C ASN A 98 21.78 -12.32 -76.29
N PRO A 99 22.89 -11.55 -76.20
CA PRO A 99 23.26 -10.87 -74.95
C PRO A 99 22.34 -9.72 -74.50
N LEU A 100 21.58 -9.13 -75.43
CA LEU A 100 20.87 -7.86 -75.21
C LEU A 100 19.63 -7.98 -74.31
N SER A 101 19.01 -9.15 -74.21
CA SER A 101 17.81 -9.36 -73.34
C SER A 101 18.14 -9.50 -71.85
N SER A 102 19.39 -9.83 -71.51
CA SER A 102 19.80 -10.11 -70.13
C SER A 102 20.02 -8.84 -69.30
N PHE A 103 20.42 -7.73 -69.93
CA PHE A 103 20.67 -6.47 -69.23
C PHE A 103 19.38 -5.81 -68.72
N ASP A 104 18.32 -5.75 -69.54
CA ASP A 104 17.02 -5.19 -69.12
C ASP A 104 16.38 -5.97 -67.96
N PHE A 105 16.56 -7.30 -67.94
CA PHE A 105 16.04 -8.15 -66.87
C PHE A 105 16.71 -7.86 -65.52
N LEU A 106 18.04 -7.70 -65.52
CA LEU A 106 18.82 -7.41 -64.31
C LEU A 106 18.55 -5.99 -63.79
N ILE A 107 18.45 -4.99 -64.67
CA ILE A 107 18.13 -3.61 -64.30
C ILE A 107 16.71 -3.53 -63.73
N ARG A 108 15.71 -4.17 -64.36
CA ARG A 108 14.34 -4.24 -63.81
C ARG A 108 14.29 -4.89 -62.43
N GLN A 109 14.99 -6.01 -62.21
CA GLN A 109 15.03 -6.63 -60.89
C GLN A 109 15.70 -5.76 -59.84
N SER A 110 16.75 -5.01 -60.20
CA SER A 110 17.43 -4.10 -59.27
C SER A 110 16.52 -2.94 -58.85
N ILE A 111 15.83 -2.30 -59.81
CA ILE A 111 14.87 -1.22 -59.53
C ILE A 111 13.70 -1.72 -58.67
N ILE A 112 13.12 -2.88 -59.00
CA ILE A 112 12.02 -3.47 -58.22
C ILE A 112 12.46 -3.77 -56.79
N ARG A 113 13.67 -4.35 -56.59
CA ARG A 113 14.22 -4.59 -55.25
C ARG A 113 14.44 -3.29 -54.48
N SER A 114 15.00 -2.25 -55.11
CA SER A 114 15.20 -0.94 -54.48
C SER A 114 13.88 -0.30 -54.03
N PHE A 115 12.84 -0.34 -54.87
CA PHE A 115 11.50 0.15 -54.51
C PHE A 115 10.86 -0.65 -53.39
N LEU A 116 11.01 -1.99 -53.39
CA LEU A 116 10.53 -2.85 -52.30
C LEU A 116 11.24 -2.57 -50.98
N THR A 117 12.57 -2.40 -50.99
CA THR A 117 13.31 -2.00 -49.77
C THR A 117 12.87 -0.62 -49.28
N LEU A 118 12.65 0.35 -50.17
CA LEU A 118 12.19 1.69 -49.80
C LEU A 118 10.78 1.67 -49.19
N LEU A 119 9.86 0.86 -49.74
CA LEU A 119 8.51 0.67 -49.21
C LEU A 119 8.51 -0.01 -47.83
N ILE A 120 9.35 -1.03 -47.63
CA ILE A 120 9.49 -1.72 -46.33
C ILE A 120 10.10 -0.76 -45.29
N SER A 121 11.10 0.05 -45.67
CA SER A 121 11.68 1.07 -44.80
C SER A 121 10.68 2.18 -44.44
N ALA A 122 9.84 2.62 -45.38
CA ALA A 122 8.81 3.62 -45.13
C ALA A 122 7.68 3.10 -44.21
N ALA A 123 7.29 1.83 -44.34
CA ALA A 123 6.29 1.20 -43.48
C ALA A 123 6.74 1.08 -42.02
N ALA A 124 8.04 0.88 -41.77
CA ALA A 124 8.59 0.80 -40.42
C ALA A 124 8.52 2.14 -39.63
N ILE A 125 8.55 3.27 -40.34
CA ILE A 125 8.53 4.62 -39.74
C ILE A 125 7.09 5.06 -39.38
N LEU A 126 6.07 4.45 -39.99
CA LEU A 126 4.65 4.78 -39.82
C LEU A 126 3.91 3.87 -38.84
N SER A 127 4.59 2.98 -38.12
CA SER A 127 3.98 2.24 -37.02
C SER A 127 3.65 3.23 -35.88
N PRO A 128 2.37 3.50 -35.56
CA PRO A 128 2.06 4.29 -34.38
C PRO A 128 2.62 3.53 -33.18
N ALA A 129 3.40 4.21 -32.33
CA ALA A 129 3.83 3.65 -31.06
C ALA A 129 2.57 3.41 -30.22
N VAL A 130 2.05 2.18 -30.27
CA VAL A 130 0.99 1.71 -29.37
C VAL A 130 1.62 1.70 -27.99
N THR A 131 1.48 2.81 -27.28
CA THR A 131 1.68 2.87 -25.83
C THR A 131 0.65 1.94 -25.21
N LEU A 132 1.05 0.67 -25.06
CA LEU A 132 0.37 -0.29 -24.21
C LEU A 132 0.27 0.36 -22.83
N ALA A 133 -0.93 0.84 -22.51
CA ALA A 133 -1.20 1.44 -21.21
C ALA A 133 -0.86 0.38 -20.16
N GLN A 134 0.20 0.63 -19.38
CA GLN A 134 0.69 -0.33 -18.41
C GLN A 134 -0.44 -0.62 -17.43
N GLN A 135 -0.94 -1.86 -17.43
CA GLN A 135 -2.08 -2.23 -16.61
C GLN A 135 -1.75 -1.98 -15.14
N ALA A 136 -2.66 -1.32 -14.42
CA ALA A 136 -2.49 -1.02 -13.01
C ALA A 136 -2.24 -2.30 -12.22
N SER A 137 -1.19 -2.30 -11.39
CA SER A 137 -0.76 -3.47 -10.61
C SER A 137 -1.86 -4.01 -9.68
N PHE A 138 -2.63 -3.10 -9.09
CA PHE A 138 -3.85 -3.36 -8.35
C PHE A 138 -4.80 -2.15 -8.40
N ARG A 139 -5.99 -2.30 -7.83
CA ARG A 139 -7.05 -1.29 -7.78
C ARG A 139 -7.54 -1.07 -6.35
N VAL A 140 -7.64 0.19 -5.95
CA VAL A 140 -8.08 0.67 -4.63
C VAL A 140 -9.39 1.46 -4.76
N LEU A 141 -10.37 1.16 -3.91
CA LEU A 141 -11.59 1.96 -3.75
C LEU A 141 -11.64 2.54 -2.33
N ALA A 142 -11.50 3.85 -2.20
CA ALA A 142 -11.57 4.58 -0.94
C ALA A 142 -12.97 5.16 -0.70
N PHE A 143 -13.57 4.81 0.42
CA PHE A 143 -14.81 5.40 0.93
C PHE A 143 -14.48 6.49 1.95
N TYR A 144 -15.15 7.62 1.83
CA TYR A 144 -15.05 8.74 2.76
C TYR A 144 -16.37 9.49 2.84
N THR A 145 -16.52 10.34 3.86
CA THR A 145 -17.63 11.28 4.00
C THR A 145 -17.13 12.72 3.98
N ALA A 146 -17.96 13.61 3.44
CA ALA A 146 -17.80 15.06 3.52
C ALA A 146 -18.81 15.68 4.52
N LYS A 147 -19.27 14.88 5.50
CA LYS A 147 -20.26 15.23 6.51
C LYS A 147 -19.85 14.65 7.87
N GLY A 148 -20.21 15.33 8.96
CA GLY A 148 -19.85 14.91 10.31
C GLY A 148 -18.84 15.86 10.94
N GLU A 149 -17.93 15.32 11.73
CA GLU A 149 -16.91 16.09 12.46
C GLU A 149 -15.87 16.70 11.52
N LEU A 150 -15.54 17.98 11.74
CA LEU A 150 -14.64 18.73 10.85
C LEU A 150 -13.22 18.16 10.81
N ASP A 151 -12.71 17.64 11.92
CA ASP A 151 -11.38 17.04 11.97
C ASP A 151 -11.29 15.69 11.24
N HIS A 152 -12.37 14.91 11.20
CA HIS A 152 -12.47 13.71 10.36
C HIS A 152 -12.56 14.06 8.87
N ILE A 153 -13.23 15.16 8.52
CA ILE A 153 -13.26 15.68 7.14
C ILE A 153 -11.88 16.21 6.74
N ALA A 154 -11.23 16.99 7.60
CA ALA A 154 -9.88 17.54 7.36
C ALA A 154 -8.83 16.44 7.13
N PHE A 155 -8.91 15.31 7.85
CA PHE A 155 -8.07 14.15 7.56
C PHE A 155 -8.33 13.59 6.16
N ALA A 156 -9.59 13.43 5.75
CA ALA A 156 -9.93 12.93 4.42
C ALA A 156 -9.45 13.86 3.30
N GLU A 157 -9.59 15.18 3.47
CA GLU A 157 -9.08 16.20 2.55
C GLU A 157 -7.55 16.10 2.34
N GLN A 158 -6.80 15.61 3.32
CA GLN A 158 -5.36 15.34 3.18
C GLN A 158 -5.05 13.94 2.64
N ALA A 159 -5.83 12.93 3.05
CA ALA A 159 -5.59 11.53 2.68
C ALA A 159 -5.87 11.26 1.20
N LEU A 160 -6.92 11.85 0.64
CA LEU A 160 -7.30 11.67 -0.77
C LEU A 160 -6.19 12.10 -1.75
N PRO A 161 -5.61 13.33 -1.70
CA PRO A 161 -4.49 13.69 -2.57
C PRO A 161 -3.23 12.88 -2.28
N PHE A 162 -2.95 12.53 -1.02
CA PHE A 162 -1.80 11.67 -0.68
C PHE A 162 -1.88 10.31 -1.39
N PHE A 163 -3.02 9.62 -1.30
CA PHE A 163 -3.19 8.31 -1.93
C PHE A 163 -3.30 8.40 -3.46
N ALA A 164 -3.86 9.49 -4.00
CA ALA A 164 -3.89 9.73 -5.45
C ALA A 164 -2.48 9.92 -6.04
N GLU A 165 -1.59 10.67 -5.37
CA GLU A 165 -0.18 10.79 -5.80
C GLU A 165 0.59 9.49 -5.59
N LEU A 166 0.33 8.76 -4.50
CA LEU A 166 0.92 7.45 -4.26
C LEU A 166 0.54 6.44 -5.37
N ALA A 167 -0.70 6.50 -5.86
CA ALA A 167 -1.22 5.67 -6.94
C ALA A 167 -0.47 5.90 -8.27
N LYS A 168 -0.26 7.17 -8.63
CA LYS A 168 0.55 7.57 -9.80
C LYS A 168 1.99 7.07 -9.67
N LYS A 169 2.61 7.29 -8.51
CA LYS A 169 4.01 6.93 -8.22
C LYS A 169 4.27 5.41 -8.30
N ASN A 170 3.29 4.58 -7.93
CA ASN A 170 3.46 3.12 -7.80
C ASN A 170 2.64 2.31 -8.81
N ASN A 171 2.10 2.94 -9.86
CA ASN A 171 1.28 2.32 -10.91
C ASN A 171 0.16 1.41 -10.34
N PHE A 172 -0.72 1.98 -9.51
CA PHE A 172 -1.99 1.35 -9.14
C PHE A 172 -3.16 2.30 -9.42
N TYR A 173 -4.36 1.75 -9.58
CA TYR A 173 -5.58 2.55 -9.78
C TYR A 173 -6.17 2.95 -8.42
N PHE A 174 -6.45 4.23 -8.24
CA PHE A 174 -7.11 4.74 -7.04
C PHE A 174 -8.39 5.48 -7.43
N GLU A 175 -9.51 5.07 -6.83
CA GLU A 175 -10.80 5.73 -6.95
C GLU A 175 -11.31 6.04 -5.54
N SER A 176 -11.88 7.24 -5.35
CA SER A 176 -12.49 7.64 -4.08
C SER A 176 -13.95 8.03 -4.25
N THR A 177 -14.81 7.65 -3.32
CA THR A 177 -16.26 7.91 -3.40
C THR A 177 -16.87 8.26 -2.05
N THR A 178 -17.88 9.13 -2.08
CA THR A 178 -18.81 9.38 -0.97
C THR A 178 -20.12 8.61 -1.11
N GLN A 179 -20.30 7.88 -2.23
CA GLN A 179 -21.48 7.08 -2.52
C GLN A 179 -21.30 5.68 -1.92
N TRP A 180 -21.62 5.53 -0.63
CA TRP A 180 -21.53 4.26 0.11
C TRP A 180 -22.39 3.14 -0.48
N GLU A 181 -23.38 3.45 -1.32
CA GLU A 181 -24.09 2.52 -2.20
C GLU A 181 -23.15 1.71 -3.11
N SER A 182 -21.93 2.22 -3.35
CA SER A 182 -20.85 1.52 -4.07
C SER A 182 -20.22 0.38 -3.26
N LEU A 183 -20.52 0.23 -1.98
CA LEU A 183 -20.08 -0.90 -1.15
C LEU A 183 -20.99 -2.12 -1.40
N ASN A 184 -20.93 -2.65 -2.63
CA ASN A 184 -21.76 -3.76 -3.11
C ASN A 184 -20.93 -4.76 -3.93
N ALA A 185 -21.35 -6.03 -4.00
CA ALA A 185 -20.58 -7.09 -4.66
C ALA A 185 -20.17 -6.77 -6.11
N GLU A 186 -21.05 -6.13 -6.89
CA GLU A 186 -20.79 -5.78 -8.29
C GLU A 186 -19.68 -4.76 -8.46
N LYS A 187 -19.56 -3.78 -7.55
CA LYS A 187 -18.44 -2.83 -7.56
C LYS A 187 -17.19 -3.47 -6.96
N LEU A 188 -17.30 -4.14 -5.80
CA LEU A 188 -16.14 -4.59 -5.00
C LEU A 188 -15.30 -5.67 -5.69
N LYS A 189 -15.90 -6.53 -6.53
CA LYS A 189 -15.17 -7.56 -7.31
C LYS A 189 -14.06 -6.99 -8.22
N HIS A 190 -14.08 -5.69 -8.51
CA HIS A 190 -13.08 -5.02 -9.32
C HIS A 190 -11.88 -4.47 -8.51
N PHE A 191 -11.92 -4.49 -7.18
CA PHE A 191 -10.93 -3.84 -6.30
C PHE A 191 -10.20 -4.83 -5.40
N GLN A 192 -8.86 -4.73 -5.36
CA GLN A 192 -8.02 -5.57 -4.51
C GLN A 192 -7.95 -5.04 -3.08
N LEU A 193 -8.16 -3.74 -2.89
CA LEU A 193 -8.14 -3.07 -1.59
C LEU A 193 -9.34 -2.11 -1.48
N ILE A 194 -10.10 -2.25 -0.40
CA ILE A 194 -11.10 -1.28 0.05
C ILE A 194 -10.52 -0.47 1.19
N MET A 195 -10.60 0.85 1.10
CA MET A 195 -10.07 1.76 2.10
C MET A 195 -11.21 2.55 2.72
N TRP A 196 -11.30 2.64 4.05
CA TRP A 196 -12.26 3.50 4.74
C TRP A 196 -11.49 4.63 5.43
N ILE A 197 -11.68 5.85 4.94
CA ILE A 197 -10.88 7.02 5.35
C ILE A 197 -11.39 7.61 6.66
N ASN A 198 -12.68 7.92 6.77
CA ASN A 198 -13.21 8.70 7.89
C ASN A 198 -14.68 8.38 8.21
N ASP A 199 -15.18 7.22 7.78
CA ASP A 199 -16.58 6.78 7.95
C ASP A 199 -16.67 5.25 7.74
N PHE A 200 -17.82 4.65 8.04
CA PHE A 200 -18.06 3.20 8.01
C PHE A 200 -19.50 2.85 7.59
N PRO A 201 -19.78 1.64 7.05
CA PRO A 201 -21.09 1.32 6.50
C PRO A 201 -22.15 1.14 7.59
N THR A 202 -23.27 1.83 7.41
CA THR A 202 -24.41 1.83 8.35
C THR A 202 -25.56 0.94 7.89
N LYS A 203 -25.72 0.69 6.58
CA LYS A 203 -26.82 -0.12 6.04
C LYS A 203 -26.49 -1.63 6.03
N ALA A 204 -27.49 -2.47 6.21
CA ALA A 204 -27.30 -3.92 6.36
C ALA A 204 -26.70 -4.58 5.10
N GLU A 205 -27.15 -4.16 3.92
CA GLU A 205 -26.67 -4.62 2.62
C GLU A 205 -25.21 -4.24 2.35
N GLN A 206 -24.80 -3.04 2.76
CA GLN A 206 -23.40 -2.57 2.69
C GLN A 206 -22.50 -3.42 3.61
N ARG A 207 -22.97 -3.66 4.84
CA ARG A 207 -22.30 -4.51 5.83
C ARG A 207 -22.17 -5.96 5.36
N ALA A 208 -23.18 -6.51 4.70
CA ALA A 208 -23.14 -7.86 4.13
C ALA A 208 -22.16 -7.95 2.95
N ALA A 209 -22.21 -7.03 2.00
CA ALA A 209 -21.29 -7.00 0.86
C ALA A 209 -19.81 -6.86 1.30
N PHE A 210 -19.53 -6.11 2.37
CA PHE A 210 -18.18 -6.03 2.94
C PHE A 210 -17.74 -7.33 3.63
N GLN A 211 -18.65 -8.00 4.35
CA GLN A 211 -18.40 -9.32 4.94
C GLN A 211 -18.02 -10.34 3.87
N ASP A 212 -18.80 -10.43 2.80
CA ASP A 212 -18.57 -11.34 1.68
C ASP A 212 -17.24 -11.02 0.97
N TYR A 213 -16.93 -9.73 0.79
CA TYR A 213 -15.66 -9.27 0.21
C TYR A 213 -14.45 -9.69 1.05
N MET A 214 -14.48 -9.49 2.37
CA MET A 214 -13.35 -9.83 3.25
C MET A 214 -13.20 -11.34 3.45
N THR A 215 -14.29 -12.10 3.49
CA THR A 215 -14.25 -13.57 3.58
C THR A 215 -13.75 -14.23 2.28
N GLN A 216 -13.97 -13.60 1.13
CA GLN A 216 -13.40 -14.01 -0.17
C GLN A 216 -11.93 -13.60 -0.39
N GLY A 217 -11.25 -13.09 0.65
CA GLY A 217 -9.83 -12.73 0.58
C GLY A 217 -9.53 -11.34 0.02
N GLY A 218 -10.55 -10.48 -0.08
CA GLY A 218 -10.39 -9.04 -0.30
C GLY A 218 -9.54 -8.38 0.79
N ALA A 219 -8.99 -7.19 0.51
CA ALA A 219 -8.13 -6.48 1.45
C ALA A 219 -8.76 -5.18 1.97
N TRP A 220 -8.46 -4.81 3.21
CA TRP A 220 -8.98 -3.59 3.86
C TRP A 220 -7.93 -2.74 4.56
N LEU A 221 -8.03 -1.43 4.41
CA LEU A 221 -7.30 -0.45 5.20
C LEU A 221 -8.28 0.55 5.83
N GLY A 222 -8.39 0.53 7.15
CA GLY A 222 -9.24 1.44 7.90
C GLY A 222 -8.46 2.45 8.73
N PHE A 223 -8.97 3.67 8.82
CA PHE A 223 -8.40 4.76 9.59
C PHE A 223 -9.36 5.27 10.67
N HIS A 224 -8.82 5.44 11.88
CA HIS A 224 -9.41 6.20 12.98
C HIS A 224 -10.86 5.78 13.29
N VAL A 225 -11.84 6.65 13.01
CA VAL A 225 -13.27 6.42 13.24
C VAL A 225 -13.85 5.26 12.42
N SER A 226 -13.18 4.80 11.34
CA SER A 226 -13.66 3.68 10.52
C SER A 226 -13.72 2.32 11.23
N ALA A 227 -13.17 2.21 12.45
CA ALA A 227 -13.31 1.05 13.34
C ALA A 227 -14.07 1.36 14.63
N TYR A 228 -14.59 2.58 14.78
CA TYR A 228 -15.45 2.92 15.92
C TYR A 228 -16.61 1.93 15.99
N ASN A 229 -16.82 1.38 17.18
CA ASN A 229 -17.94 0.51 17.45
C ASN A 229 -18.29 0.52 18.94
N ASP A 230 -19.57 0.37 19.21
CA ASP A 230 -20.21 0.40 20.52
C ASP A 230 -21.44 -0.56 20.52
N GLU A 231 -22.22 -0.55 21.60
CA GLU A 231 -23.45 -1.34 21.71
C GLU A 231 -24.51 -0.97 20.63
N SER A 232 -24.53 0.28 20.18
CA SER A 232 -25.47 0.77 19.15
C SER A 232 -25.13 0.26 17.75
N THR A 233 -23.86 -0.04 17.51
CA THR A 233 -23.31 -0.47 16.21
C THR A 233 -23.92 -1.79 15.73
N ARG A 234 -24.27 -2.69 16.66
CA ARG A 234 -24.99 -3.96 16.41
C ARG A 234 -24.42 -4.79 15.25
N TRP A 235 -23.09 -4.92 15.18
CA TRP A 235 -22.41 -5.66 14.11
C TRP A 235 -21.31 -6.59 14.67
N PRO A 236 -21.67 -7.74 15.28
CA PRO A 236 -20.70 -8.60 15.98
C PRO A 236 -19.56 -9.11 15.10
N TRP A 237 -19.84 -9.39 13.82
CA TRP A 237 -18.79 -9.77 12.87
C TRP A 237 -17.73 -8.69 12.72
N PHE A 238 -18.11 -7.40 12.72
CA PHE A 238 -17.13 -6.32 12.57
C PHE A 238 -16.26 -6.17 13.81
N VAL A 239 -16.84 -6.37 15.00
CA VAL A 239 -16.08 -6.43 16.26
C VAL A 239 -15.03 -7.55 16.19
N ASP A 240 -15.41 -8.76 15.77
CA ASP A 240 -14.48 -9.88 15.59
C ASP A 240 -13.42 -9.62 14.49
N PHE A 241 -13.84 -9.04 13.36
CA PHE A 241 -12.98 -8.65 12.24
C PHE A 241 -11.86 -7.69 12.68
N ILE A 242 -12.17 -6.61 13.40
CA ILE A 242 -11.15 -5.69 13.92
C ILE A 242 -10.36 -6.25 15.11
N GLY A 243 -10.66 -7.46 15.59
CA GLY A 243 -9.86 -8.14 16.61
C GLY A 243 -10.51 -8.26 18.00
N GLY A 244 -11.78 -7.90 18.14
CA GLY A 244 -12.57 -8.08 19.37
C GLY A 244 -12.69 -6.83 20.25
N GLY A 245 -12.02 -5.73 19.89
CA GLY A 245 -12.03 -4.49 20.68
C GLY A 245 -13.27 -3.63 20.45
N VAL A 246 -14.00 -3.31 21.52
CA VAL A 246 -15.06 -2.29 21.53
C VAL A 246 -14.46 -0.97 22.01
N PHE A 247 -14.94 0.17 21.49
CA PHE A 247 -14.44 1.48 21.91
C PHE A 247 -14.64 1.67 23.42
N TYR A 248 -13.57 2.05 24.13
CA TYR A 248 -13.60 2.26 25.58
C TYR A 248 -13.35 3.71 25.99
N GLY A 249 -12.68 4.49 25.14
CA GLY A 249 -12.43 5.91 25.38
C GLY A 249 -11.32 6.47 24.51
N ASN A 250 -11.02 7.74 24.72
CA ASN A 250 -10.10 8.56 23.94
C ASN A 250 -9.34 9.56 24.84
N ASN A 251 -8.25 10.13 24.35
CA ASN A 251 -7.72 11.38 24.90
C ASN A 251 -8.31 12.59 24.16
N TRP A 252 -8.45 13.72 24.86
CA TRP A 252 -8.81 14.99 24.24
C TRP A 252 -8.01 16.15 24.87
N PRO A 253 -7.52 17.14 24.09
CA PRO A 253 -7.61 17.27 22.62
C PRO A 253 -6.69 16.29 21.88
N PRO A 254 -6.70 16.29 20.53
CA PRO A 254 -5.68 15.62 19.72
C PRO A 254 -4.26 16.07 20.12
N LEU A 255 -3.38 15.10 20.39
CA LEU A 255 -2.01 15.34 20.88
C LEU A 255 -1.02 14.44 20.15
N PRO A 256 0.21 14.92 19.85
CA PRO A 256 1.26 14.09 19.29
C PRO A 256 1.71 13.08 20.33
N ALA A 257 2.10 11.89 19.90
CA ALA A 257 2.51 10.82 20.81
C ALA A 257 3.69 10.03 20.28
N LYS A 258 4.57 9.60 21.18
CA LYS A 258 5.62 8.63 20.85
C LYS A 258 4.98 7.26 20.65
N LEU A 259 5.22 6.63 19.51
CA LEU A 259 4.79 5.27 19.21
C LEU A 259 5.98 4.30 19.34
N ILE A 260 5.69 3.06 19.71
CA ILE A 260 6.60 1.90 19.64
C ILE A 260 6.24 1.10 18.38
N VAL A 261 7.23 0.55 17.69
CA VAL A 261 7.02 -0.40 16.59
C VAL A 261 7.22 -1.83 17.13
N ASP A 262 6.12 -2.50 17.41
CA ASP A 262 6.07 -3.83 18.04
C ASP A 262 6.67 -4.95 17.18
N ASP A 263 6.49 -4.86 15.86
CA ASP A 263 7.06 -5.80 14.89
C ASP A 263 7.80 -5.03 13.80
N ARG A 264 9.13 -5.17 13.75
CA ARG A 264 10.00 -4.60 12.70
C ARG A 264 10.36 -5.60 11.60
N ALA A 265 9.83 -6.82 11.63
CA ALA A 265 9.92 -7.78 10.52
C ALA A 265 8.74 -7.67 9.54
N HIS A 266 7.62 -7.03 9.92
CA HIS A 266 6.49 -6.86 9.01
C HIS A 266 6.84 -5.95 7.82
N PRO A 267 6.43 -6.26 6.58
CA PRO A 267 6.72 -5.43 5.41
C PRO A 267 6.24 -3.97 5.54
N VAL A 268 5.19 -3.73 6.33
CA VAL A 268 4.63 -2.38 6.55
C VAL A 268 5.52 -1.51 7.44
N THR A 269 6.28 -2.10 8.35
CA THR A 269 7.00 -1.42 9.45
C THR A 269 8.52 -1.60 9.43
N HIS A 270 9.06 -2.51 8.61
CA HIS A 270 10.49 -2.85 8.62
C HIS A 270 11.47 -1.68 8.37
N HIS A 271 11.02 -0.62 7.70
CA HIS A 271 11.80 0.61 7.51
C HIS A 271 11.75 1.59 8.68
N LEU A 272 10.89 1.37 9.68
CA LEU A 272 10.68 2.29 10.79
C LEU A 272 11.74 2.10 11.89
N PRO A 273 12.10 3.16 12.63
CA PRO A 273 12.87 3.04 13.87
C PRO A 273 12.05 2.34 14.96
N ASP A 274 12.69 1.91 16.05
CA ASP A 274 12.00 1.25 17.18
C ASP A 274 10.91 2.13 17.82
N THR A 275 11.11 3.45 17.79
CA THR A 275 10.09 4.44 18.18
C THR A 275 10.17 5.69 17.30
N PHE A 276 9.03 6.33 17.04
CA PHE A 276 8.96 7.66 16.42
C PHE A 276 7.81 8.48 17.04
N THR A 277 7.80 9.80 16.83
CA THR A 277 6.69 10.65 17.27
C THR A 277 5.67 10.78 16.15
N SER A 278 4.46 10.28 16.38
CA SER A 278 3.30 10.57 15.55
C SER A 278 2.90 12.05 15.67
N PRO A 279 2.42 12.68 14.59
CA PRO A 279 1.69 13.94 14.65
C PRO A 279 0.49 13.90 15.61
N ALA A 280 -0.08 15.09 15.85
CA ALA A 280 -1.27 15.24 16.68
C ALA A 280 -2.44 14.41 16.14
N ASN A 281 -3.04 13.61 17.02
CA ASN A 281 -4.15 12.71 16.73
C ASN A 281 -4.97 12.48 18.00
N GLU A 282 -6.22 12.09 17.85
CA GLU A 282 -7.05 11.54 18.92
C GLU A 282 -6.80 10.02 19.01
N TRP A 283 -6.35 9.53 20.17
CA TRP A 283 -5.96 8.14 20.38
C TRP A 283 -7.07 7.34 21.04
N TYR A 284 -7.47 6.21 20.45
CA TYR A 284 -8.54 5.35 20.98
C TYR A 284 -7.99 4.18 21.79
N ILE A 285 -8.53 3.99 22.99
CA ILE A 285 -8.36 2.77 23.79
C ILE A 285 -9.58 1.87 23.62
N TRP A 286 -9.32 0.56 23.57
CA TRP A 286 -10.31 -0.48 23.27
C TRP A 286 -10.40 -1.47 24.43
N LYS A 287 -11.58 -2.03 24.68
CA LYS A 287 -11.75 -3.16 25.60
C LYS A 287 -12.54 -4.30 24.96
N PRO A 288 -12.05 -5.56 25.04
CA PRO A 288 -10.68 -5.95 25.37
C PRO A 288 -9.64 -5.27 24.45
N SER A 289 -8.36 -5.21 24.87
CA SER A 289 -7.29 -4.80 23.95
C SER A 289 -7.23 -5.79 22.78
N PRO A 290 -7.13 -5.33 21.51
CA PRO A 290 -6.95 -6.20 20.36
C PRO A 290 -5.79 -7.17 20.51
N ARG A 291 -4.73 -6.81 21.26
CA ARG A 291 -3.56 -7.66 21.53
C ARG A 291 -3.91 -8.97 22.26
N LEU A 292 -5.03 -9.01 22.99
CA LEU A 292 -5.48 -10.23 23.70
C LEU A 292 -6.06 -11.28 22.75
N ASN A 293 -6.37 -10.92 21.50
CA ASN A 293 -6.83 -11.85 20.48
C ASN A 293 -5.62 -12.52 19.80
N THR A 294 -5.56 -13.85 19.85
CA THR A 294 -4.44 -14.64 19.29
C THR A 294 -4.29 -14.52 17.77
N HIS A 295 -5.31 -14.03 17.07
CA HIS A 295 -5.25 -13.73 15.64
C HIS A 295 -4.81 -12.29 15.33
N VAL A 296 -4.70 -11.40 16.33
CA VAL A 296 -4.23 -10.03 16.12
C VAL A 296 -2.72 -9.95 16.26
N LYS A 297 -2.08 -9.38 15.24
CA LYS A 297 -0.68 -8.95 15.30
C LYS A 297 -0.63 -7.43 15.40
N VAL A 298 -0.23 -6.93 16.56
CA VAL A 298 0.04 -5.50 16.77
C VAL A 298 1.32 -5.12 16.01
N LEU A 299 1.27 -3.99 15.31
CA LEU A 299 2.39 -3.44 14.56
C LEU A 299 2.95 -2.19 15.24
N LEU A 300 2.08 -1.33 15.78
CA LEU A 300 2.46 -0.16 16.56
C LEU A 300 1.57 0.01 17.81
N THR A 301 2.17 0.51 18.88
CA THR A 301 1.53 0.77 20.19
C THR A 301 1.86 2.18 20.67
N LEU A 302 0.93 2.84 21.36
CA LEU A 302 1.22 4.08 22.08
C LEU A 302 2.27 3.81 23.17
N ASN A 303 3.37 4.56 23.18
CA ASN A 303 4.40 4.36 24.20
C ASN A 303 3.84 4.71 25.61
N PRO A 304 4.03 3.88 26.65
CA PRO A 304 3.58 4.21 28.01
C PRO A 304 4.17 5.52 28.58
N GLN A 305 5.29 6.01 28.03
CA GLN A 305 5.87 7.32 28.36
C GLN A 305 4.97 8.52 28.01
N ASN A 306 3.91 8.34 27.21
CA ASN A 306 2.93 9.39 26.97
C ASN A 306 1.90 9.52 28.10
N TYR A 307 1.78 8.55 29.02
CA TYR A 307 0.75 8.58 30.05
C TYR A 307 1.14 9.51 31.23
N PRO A 308 0.18 10.28 31.79
CA PRO A 308 -1.20 10.46 31.31
C PRO A 308 -1.26 11.30 30.01
N ILE A 309 -2.03 10.84 29.02
CA ILE A 309 -2.23 11.57 27.75
C ILE A 309 -3.65 12.16 27.69
N GLY A 310 -3.73 13.47 27.53
CA GLY A 310 -4.98 14.24 27.52
C GLY A 310 -4.88 15.54 28.32
N LEU A 311 -5.87 16.42 28.15
CA LEU A 311 -6.03 17.66 28.94
C LEU A 311 -7.48 17.88 29.40
N LYS A 312 -8.46 17.52 28.55
CA LYS A 312 -9.90 17.47 28.88
C LYS A 312 -10.27 16.04 29.29
N ASP A 313 -10.10 15.12 28.34
CA ASP A 313 -10.36 13.69 28.51
C ASP A 313 -8.99 12.99 28.50
N THR A 314 -8.72 12.11 29.47
CA THR A 314 -7.35 11.65 29.76
C THR A 314 -7.27 10.14 29.87
N ILE A 315 -6.38 9.52 29.08
CA ILE A 315 -6.02 8.11 29.23
C ILE A 315 -4.85 8.04 30.22
N ILE A 316 -5.09 7.40 31.36
CA ILE A 316 -4.13 7.31 32.48
C ILE A 316 -3.17 6.12 32.40
N GLY A 317 -3.44 5.16 31.53
CA GLY A 317 -2.64 3.94 31.38
C GLY A 317 -3.39 2.81 30.67
N GLY A 318 -2.70 1.70 30.44
CA GLY A 318 -3.21 0.51 29.75
C GLY A 318 -2.45 0.19 28.47
N ASP A 319 -2.72 -0.99 27.91
CA ASP A 319 -2.28 -1.35 26.57
C ASP A 319 -3.13 -0.62 25.53
N LEU A 320 -2.47 0.05 24.57
CA LEU A 320 -3.12 0.84 23.54
C LEU A 320 -2.43 0.59 22.18
N PRO A 321 -2.73 -0.55 21.53
CA PRO A 321 -2.38 -0.80 20.13
C PRO A 321 -3.01 0.29 19.26
N VAL A 322 -2.22 0.90 18.39
CA VAL A 322 -2.68 1.96 17.46
C VAL A 322 -2.63 1.52 16.00
N VAL A 323 -1.85 0.49 15.67
CA VAL A 323 -1.85 -0.14 14.34
C VAL A 323 -1.74 -1.63 14.51
N TRP A 324 -2.62 -2.39 13.86
CA TRP A 324 -2.60 -3.87 13.92
C TRP A 324 -3.23 -4.50 12.68
N THR A 325 -3.03 -5.81 12.55
CA THR A 325 -3.68 -6.67 11.55
C THR A 325 -4.34 -7.86 12.24
N ASN A 326 -5.56 -8.21 11.83
CA ASN A 326 -6.18 -9.50 12.18
C ASN A 326 -5.77 -10.53 11.11
N THR A 327 -4.90 -11.46 11.47
CA THR A 327 -4.24 -12.42 10.55
C THR A 327 -5.19 -13.40 9.85
N ARG A 328 -6.46 -13.47 10.28
CA ARG A 328 -7.53 -14.16 9.54
C ARG A 328 -7.95 -13.45 8.25
N TYR A 329 -7.62 -12.16 8.10
CA TYR A 329 -8.02 -11.31 6.98
C TYR A 329 -6.82 -10.56 6.40
N ARG A 330 -6.94 -10.09 5.16
CA ARG A 330 -5.97 -9.14 4.58
C ARG A 330 -6.32 -7.72 5.02
N MET A 331 -6.15 -7.41 6.31
CA MET A 331 -6.61 -6.15 6.87
C MET A 331 -5.51 -5.43 7.67
N ILE A 332 -5.51 -4.11 7.64
CA ILE A 332 -4.83 -3.28 8.64
C ILE A 332 -5.81 -2.21 9.14
N TYR A 333 -5.84 -2.03 10.45
CA TYR A 333 -6.40 -0.83 11.07
C TYR A 333 -5.29 0.11 11.52
N MET A 334 -5.50 1.42 11.36
CA MET A 334 -4.64 2.49 11.85
C MET A 334 -5.48 3.50 12.63
N ASN A 335 -5.11 3.80 13.87
CA ASN A 335 -5.87 4.73 14.70
C ASN A 335 -5.65 6.21 14.35
N MET A 336 -4.65 6.52 13.53
CA MET A 336 -4.35 7.88 13.09
C MET A 336 -5.29 8.34 11.98
N GLY A 337 -5.96 9.48 12.16
CA GLY A 337 -6.89 10.02 11.16
C GLY A 337 -7.77 11.18 11.65
N HIS A 338 -7.23 12.05 12.50
CA HIS A 338 -7.95 13.17 13.12
C HIS A 338 -7.23 14.51 12.89
N GLY A 339 -7.84 15.41 12.12
CA GLY A 339 -7.39 16.79 11.91
C GLY A 339 -6.35 17.01 10.82
N ASP A 340 -5.86 18.26 10.73
CA ASP A 340 -5.07 18.80 9.61
C ASP A 340 -3.55 18.57 9.68
N LYS A 341 -3.08 17.67 10.55
CA LYS A 341 -1.63 17.46 10.80
C LYS A 341 -1.16 16.02 10.56
N ILE A 342 -2.04 15.14 10.13
CA ILE A 342 -1.76 13.69 10.03
C ILE A 342 -0.62 13.37 9.05
N PHE A 343 -0.41 14.18 8.00
CA PHE A 343 0.63 13.94 7.00
C PHE A 343 1.97 14.65 7.25
N THR A 344 2.23 15.11 8.49
CA THR A 344 3.43 15.90 8.83
C THR A 344 4.66 15.09 9.29
N SER A 345 4.55 13.77 9.47
CA SER A 345 5.69 12.87 9.78
C SER A 345 6.06 12.01 8.58
N ARG A 346 7.37 11.91 8.30
CA ARG A 346 7.90 11.05 7.23
C ARG A 346 7.66 9.57 7.54
N GLU A 347 7.83 9.19 8.79
CA GLU A 347 7.70 7.82 9.32
C GLU A 347 6.24 7.36 9.17
N GLN A 348 5.29 8.21 9.58
CA GLN A 348 3.85 7.95 9.42
C GLN A 348 3.43 7.89 7.94
N ASN A 349 3.89 8.83 7.11
CA ASN A 349 3.58 8.80 5.68
C ASN A 349 4.14 7.54 5.01
N LYS A 350 5.32 7.07 5.42
CA LYS A 350 5.92 5.83 4.90
C LYS A 350 5.20 4.57 5.42
N LEU A 351 4.69 4.58 6.65
CA LEU A 351 3.80 3.54 7.17
C LEU A 351 2.53 3.41 6.31
N PHE A 352 1.88 4.53 5.98
CA PHE A 352 0.69 4.57 5.12
C PHE A 352 0.99 4.07 3.70
N GLU A 353 2.10 4.53 3.11
CA GLU A 353 2.59 4.04 1.81
C GLU A 353 2.79 2.51 1.83
N ASN A 354 3.53 1.98 2.80
CA ASN A 354 3.82 0.55 2.86
C ASN A 354 2.57 -0.30 3.10
N ALA A 355 1.59 0.18 3.88
CA ALA A 355 0.34 -0.54 4.13
C ALA A 355 -0.49 -0.71 2.86
N VAL A 356 -0.66 0.36 2.07
CA VAL A 356 -1.37 0.29 0.77
C VAL A 356 -0.66 -0.67 -0.19
N LEU A 357 0.68 -0.60 -0.28
CA LEU A 357 1.45 -1.48 -1.16
C LEU A 357 1.39 -2.95 -0.72
N TRP A 358 1.45 -3.23 0.59
CA TRP A 358 1.37 -4.60 1.13
C TRP A 358 -0.03 -5.22 0.98
N LEU A 359 -1.09 -4.44 1.18
CA LEU A 359 -2.47 -4.89 0.97
C LEU A 359 -2.82 -5.02 -0.52
N GLY A 360 -2.29 -4.13 -1.36
CA GLY A 360 -2.50 -4.12 -2.80
C GLY A 360 -1.75 -5.22 -3.56
N ALA A 361 -0.58 -5.63 -3.08
CA ALA A 361 0.17 -6.75 -3.65
C ALA A 361 -0.69 -8.01 -3.73
N ARG A 362 -0.62 -8.74 -4.85
CA ARG A 362 -1.20 -10.09 -4.96
C ARG A 362 -0.26 -11.10 -4.30
N LYS A 363 -0.83 -12.15 -3.71
CA LYS A 363 -0.08 -13.38 -3.41
C LYS A 363 0.00 -14.25 -4.66
#